data_AF-A0A9D6JMW1-F1
#
_entry.id   AF-A0A9D6JMW1-F1
#
_cell.length_a   1.000
_cell.length_b   1.000
_cell.length_c   1.000
_cell.angle_alpha   90.00
_cell.angle_beta   90.00
_cell.angle_gamma   90.00
#
_symmetry.space_group_name_H-M   'P 1'
#
loop_
_entity.id
_entity.type
_entity.pdbx_description
1 polymer ?
#
loop_
_entity_poly.entity_id
_entity_poly.type
_entity_poly.pdbx_seq_one_letter_code
_entity_poly.pdbx_strand_id
1 'polypeptide(L)'
;EVIVFRYPNQPSQFFIKRIIGLPGETVHIENGQVLIQNSYHPDGVILNEVPYLPADIRTGGQDTVTLAEHEYFVLGDNRPSSSDSRSWGPLPAGDIIGRVWVRAFPLDQITIFSPAQAGFLGL
;
A
#
# COMPACT_ATOMS: atom_id res chain seq x y z
N GLU A 1 -4.78 -3.47 -1.91
CA GLU A 1 -4.98 -4.44 -0.81
C GLU A 1 -4.61 -3.84 0.54
N VAL A 2 -5.28 -4.23 1.63
CA VAL A 2 -4.92 -3.88 3.01
C VAL A 2 -4.39 -5.12 3.72
N ILE A 3 -3.26 -4.99 4.42
CA ILE A 3 -2.55 -6.11 5.03
C ILE A 3 -2.23 -5.86 6.51
N VAL A 4 -2.07 -6.95 7.25
CA VAL A 4 -1.48 -6.98 8.59
C VAL A 4 -0.07 -7.55 8.48
N PHE A 5 0.90 -6.90 9.12
CA PHE A 5 2.31 -7.32 9.08
C PHE A 5 3.01 -6.99 10.39
N ARG A 6 4.15 -7.64 10.64
CA ARG A 6 5.05 -7.30 11.75
C ARG A 6 5.85 -6.06 11.38
N TYR A 7 5.92 -5.07 12.26
CA TYR A 7 6.71 -3.87 11.99
C TYR A 7 8.21 -4.25 11.87
N PRO A 8 8.90 -3.97 10.74
CA PRO A 8 10.26 -4.47 10.50
C PRO A 8 11.27 -4.05 11.57
N ASN A 9 11.13 -2.82 12.11
CA ASN A 9 12.05 -2.30 13.12
C ASN A 9 11.70 -2.78 14.55
N GLN A 10 10.50 -3.33 14.78
CA GLN A 10 10.11 -3.93 16.05
C GLN A 10 9.05 -5.04 15.85
N PRO A 11 9.47 -6.28 15.53
CA PRO A 11 8.57 -7.36 15.08
C PRO A 11 7.52 -7.86 16.09
N SER A 12 7.60 -7.40 17.35
CA SER A 12 6.56 -7.65 18.35
C SER A 12 5.32 -6.76 18.16
N GLN A 13 5.41 -5.72 17.34
CA GLN A 13 4.29 -4.85 16.99
C GLN A 13 3.66 -5.26 15.65
N PHE A 14 2.34 -5.19 15.57
CA PHE A 14 1.57 -5.46 14.35
C PHE A 14 0.99 -4.17 13.79
N PHE A 15 1.20 -3.94 12.50
CA PHE A 15 0.71 -2.77 11.80
C PHE A 15 -0.31 -3.18 10.73
N ILE A 16 -1.23 -2.26 10.44
CA ILE A 16 -2.16 -2.36 9.31
C ILE A 16 -1.87 -1.22 8.35
N LYS A 17 -1.63 -1.54 7.08
CA LYS A 17 -1.36 -0.58 6.00
C LYS A 17 -1.89 -1.11 4.66
N ARG A 18 -2.02 -0.22 3.69
CA ARG A 18 -2.40 -0.52 2.31
C ARG A 18 -1.15 -0.74 1.48
N ILE A 19 -1.14 -1.80 0.67
CA ILE A 19 -0.13 -2.00 -0.38
C ILE A 19 -0.37 -0.98 -1.49
N ILE A 20 0.68 -0.26 -1.83
CA ILE A 20 0.72 0.79 -2.85
C ILE A 20 1.62 0.39 -4.01
N GLY A 21 2.80 -0.16 -3.73
CA GLY A 21 3.73 -0.69 -4.73
C GLY A 21 3.99 -2.19 -4.53
N LEU A 22 4.10 -2.90 -5.64
CA LEU A 22 4.36 -4.33 -5.74
C LEU A 22 5.84 -4.61 -6.07
N PRO A 23 6.32 -5.85 -5.84
CA PRO A 23 7.67 -6.24 -6.21
C PRO A 23 8.03 -5.89 -7.66
N GLY A 24 9.23 -5.31 -7.85
CA GLY A 24 9.73 -4.90 -9.16
C GLY A 24 9.17 -3.57 -9.69
N GLU A 25 8.23 -2.94 -8.98
CA GLU A 25 7.74 -1.60 -9.33
C GLU A 25 8.61 -0.50 -8.74
N THR A 26 8.58 0.67 -9.37
CA THR A 26 9.09 1.91 -8.79
C THR A 26 7.92 2.80 -8.38
N VAL A 27 7.94 3.21 -7.11
CA VAL A 27 6.97 4.13 -6.53
C VAL A 27 7.58 5.52 -6.51
N HIS A 28 6.90 6.47 -7.14
CA HIS A 28 7.23 7.88 -7.13
C HIS A 28 6.18 8.63 -6.31
N ILE A 29 6.62 9.42 -5.33
CA ILE A 29 5.76 10.30 -4.55
C ILE A 29 6.22 11.73 -4.81
N GLU A 30 5.39 12.50 -5.50
CA GLU A 30 5.66 13.90 -5.80
C GLU A 30 4.36 14.69 -5.95
N ASN A 31 4.40 15.98 -5.64
CA ASN A 31 3.29 16.92 -5.84
C ASN A 31 1.94 16.48 -5.22
N GLY A 32 1.99 15.69 -4.15
CA GLY A 32 0.79 15.18 -3.46
C GLY A 32 0.19 13.91 -4.08
N GLN A 33 0.84 13.31 -5.07
CA GLN A 33 0.37 12.15 -5.81
C GLN A 33 1.35 10.98 -5.69
N VAL A 34 0.85 9.78 -5.98
CA VAL A 34 1.65 8.57 -6.13
C VAL A 34 1.59 8.14 -7.59
N LEU A 35 2.75 7.87 -8.18
CA LEU A 35 2.89 7.33 -9.52
C LEU A 35 3.64 6.00 -9.44
N ILE A 36 3.12 5.00 -10.17
CA ILE A 36 3.67 3.65 -10.20
C ILE A 36 4.26 3.40 -11.58
N GLN A 37 5.54 3.07 -11.63
CA GLN A 37 6.26 2.72 -12.85
C GLN A 37 6.63 1.24 -12.81
N ASN A 38 6.41 0.54 -13.92
CA ASN A 38 6.80 -0.86 -14.09
C ASN A 38 7.07 -1.18 -15.56
N SER A 39 7.32 -2.44 -15.91
CA SER A 39 7.63 -2.85 -17.29
C SER A 39 6.48 -2.64 -18.28
N TYR A 40 5.23 -2.63 -17.81
CA TYR A 40 4.04 -2.37 -18.63
C TYR A 40 3.73 -0.87 -18.76
N HIS A 41 4.13 -0.09 -17.75
CA HIS A 41 3.96 1.36 -17.70
C HIS A 41 5.32 2.03 -17.44
N PRO A 42 6.19 2.10 -18.46
CA PRO A 42 7.55 2.61 -18.30
C PRO A 42 7.61 4.12 -18.02
N ASP A 43 6.59 4.88 -18.43
CA ASP A 43 6.44 6.31 -18.11
C ASP A 43 5.68 6.55 -16.79
N GLY A 44 5.24 5.46 -16.16
CA GLY A 44 4.44 5.43 -14.95
C GLY A 44 2.98 5.87 -15.12
N VAL A 45 2.17 5.50 -14.13
CA VAL A 45 0.74 5.84 -14.05
C VAL A 45 0.42 6.40 -12.69
N ILE A 46 -0.34 7.51 -12.65
CA ILE A 46 -0.85 8.07 -11.40
C ILE A 46 -1.82 7.07 -10.78
N LEU A 47 -1.53 6.65 -9.55
CA LEU A 47 -2.36 5.74 -8.80
C LEU A 47 -3.71 6.40 -8.47
N ASN A 48 -4.81 5.73 -8.80
CA ASN A 48 -6.14 6.20 -8.44
C ASN A 48 -6.43 5.93 -6.96
N GLU A 49 -6.31 6.96 -6.12
CA GLU A 49 -6.50 6.87 -4.68
C GLU A 49 -7.91 7.27 -4.20
N VAL A 50 -8.75 7.78 -5.11
CA VAL A 50 -10.14 8.21 -4.83
C VAL A 50 -11.01 7.12 -4.18
N PRO A 51 -10.88 5.82 -4.51
CA PRO A 51 -11.74 4.79 -3.92
C PRO A 51 -11.50 4.57 -2.42
N TYR A 52 -10.40 5.05 -1.84
CA TYR A 52 -10.03 4.75 -0.46
C TYR A 52 -9.46 5.95 0.33
N LEU A 53 -9.30 7.11 -0.30
CA LEU A 53 -8.96 8.35 0.38
C LEU A 53 -10.05 9.40 0.20
N PRO A 54 -10.27 10.27 1.21
CA PRO A 54 -10.99 11.51 1.01
C PRO A 54 -10.33 12.39 -0.06
N ALA A 55 -11.13 13.12 -0.84
CA ALA A 55 -10.67 13.88 -2.01
C ALA A 55 -9.70 15.04 -1.67
N ASP A 56 -9.67 15.47 -0.41
CA ASP A 56 -8.80 16.54 0.10
C ASP A 56 -7.45 16.02 0.63
N ILE A 57 -7.30 14.70 0.77
CA ILE A 57 -6.05 14.08 1.22
C ILE A 57 -5.07 13.94 0.07
N ARG A 58 -3.82 14.38 0.31
CA ARG A 58 -2.70 14.23 -0.61
C ARG A 58 -1.57 13.43 0.02
N THR A 59 -0.77 12.77 -0.82
CA THR A 59 0.42 12.03 -0.39
C THR A 59 1.61 12.96 -0.29
N GLY A 60 1.94 13.37 0.94
CA GLY A 60 3.17 14.12 1.20
C GLY A 60 4.41 13.24 1.06
N GLY A 61 5.49 13.82 0.53
CA GLY A 61 6.76 13.16 0.27
C GLY A 61 7.40 13.68 -1.03
N GLN A 62 8.67 13.33 -1.21
CA GLN A 62 9.46 13.51 -2.44
C GLN A 62 10.36 12.29 -2.57
N ASP A 63 9.74 11.12 -2.73
CA ASP A 63 10.40 9.82 -2.63
C ASP A 63 10.36 9.11 -3.99
N THR A 64 11.43 8.41 -4.34
CA THR A 64 11.45 7.46 -5.46
C THR A 64 12.08 6.17 -4.97
N VAL A 65 11.29 5.09 -4.99
CA VAL A 65 11.68 3.80 -4.39
C VAL A 65 11.40 2.69 -5.39
N THR A 66 12.47 2.03 -5.86
CA THR A 66 12.39 0.81 -6.66
C THR A 66 12.38 -0.40 -5.74
N LEU A 67 11.36 -1.24 -5.85
CA LEU A 67 11.12 -2.39 -4.98
C LEU A 67 11.81 -3.65 -5.51
N ALA A 68 12.51 -4.37 -4.63
CA ALA A 68 13.05 -5.68 -4.95
C ALA A 68 11.94 -6.75 -5.13
N GLU A 69 12.33 -7.96 -5.55
CA GLU A 69 11.43 -9.09 -5.86
C GLU A 69 10.54 -9.54 -4.67
N HIS A 70 10.91 -9.16 -3.44
CA HIS A 70 10.17 -9.51 -2.22
C HIS A 70 9.89 -8.30 -1.34
N GLU A 71 9.76 -7.12 -1.94
CA GLU A 71 9.46 -5.89 -1.22
C GLU A 71 8.14 -5.27 -1.68
N TYR A 72 7.44 -4.67 -0.72
CA TYR A 72 6.21 -3.93 -0.96
C TYR A 72 6.38 -2.51 -0.44
N PHE A 73 5.78 -1.54 -1.12
CA PHE A 73 5.64 -0.20 -0.57
C PHE A 73 4.25 -0.07 0.03
N VAL A 74 4.15 0.33 1.31
CA VAL A 74 2.87 0.43 2.00
C VAL A 74 2.64 1.83 2.56
N LEU A 75 1.39 2.30 2.50
CA LEU A 75 0.96 3.58 3.08
C LEU A 75 -0.23 3.39 4.00
N GLY A 76 -0.37 4.29 4.98
CA GLY A 76 -1.60 4.41 5.74
C GLY A 76 -2.59 5.34 5.03
N ASP A 77 -3.88 5.02 5.09
CA ASP A 77 -4.92 5.87 4.50
C ASP A 77 -5.04 7.22 5.26
N ASN A 78 -4.67 7.28 6.55
CA ASN A 78 -4.45 8.54 7.26
C ASN A 78 -3.06 9.13 6.94
N ARG A 79 -2.91 9.60 5.69
CA ARG A 79 -1.63 10.02 5.10
C ARG A 79 -0.77 10.93 5.97
N PRO A 80 -1.28 12.06 6.52
CA PRO A 80 -0.42 12.99 7.25
C PRO A 80 0.05 12.46 8.62
N SER A 81 -0.57 11.42 9.16
CA SER A 81 -0.27 10.90 10.51
C SER A 81 0.16 9.44 10.53
N SER A 82 0.50 8.88 9.37
CA SER A 82 0.88 7.48 9.25
C SER A 82 2.39 7.29 9.30
N SER A 83 2.86 6.41 10.17
CA SER A 83 4.22 5.83 10.09
C SER A 83 4.18 4.63 9.14
N ASP A 84 4.72 4.82 7.94
CA ASP A 84 4.66 3.85 6.84
C ASP A 84 5.94 3.87 5.99
N SER A 85 5.94 3.27 4.79
CA SER A 85 7.15 3.08 4.00
C SER A 85 7.88 4.39 3.64
N ARG A 86 7.22 5.55 3.71
CA ARG A 86 7.86 6.86 3.59
C ARG A 86 8.87 7.14 4.72
N SER A 87 8.67 6.55 5.90
CA SER A 87 9.50 6.79 7.08
C SER A 87 10.51 5.67 7.33
N TRP A 88 10.17 4.43 6.99
CA TRP A 88 10.99 3.26 7.33
C TRP A 88 11.33 2.34 6.15
N GLY A 89 10.99 2.73 4.92
CA GLY A 89 11.36 2.02 3.70
C GLY A 89 10.40 0.89 3.31
N PRO A 90 10.80 0.07 2.32
CA PRO A 90 9.99 -1.06 1.86
C PRO A 90 9.72 -2.10 2.95
N LEU A 91 8.58 -2.78 2.82
CA LEU A 91 8.16 -3.90 3.66
C LEU A 91 8.59 -5.24 3.03
N PRO A 92 9.43 -6.04 3.71
CA PRO A 92 9.74 -7.39 3.27
C PRO A 92 8.50 -8.30 3.25
N ALA A 93 8.34 -9.10 2.20
CA ALA A 93 7.22 -10.02 2.02
C ALA A 93 7.04 -10.99 3.20
N GLY A 94 8.16 -11.41 3.82
CA GLY A 94 8.16 -12.34 4.95
C GLY A 94 7.54 -11.80 6.24
N ASP A 95 7.41 -10.47 6.36
CA ASP A 95 6.79 -9.84 7.53
C ASP A 95 5.26 -9.75 7.41
N ILE A 96 4.71 -10.02 6.23
CA ILE A 96 3.27 -10.00 5.97
C ILE A 96 2.62 -11.23 6.59
N ILE A 97 1.71 -10.99 7.54
CA ILE A 97 0.96 -12.06 8.21
C ILE A 97 -0.25 -12.47 7.38
N GLY A 98 -0.92 -11.51 6.73
CA GLY A 98 -2.07 -11.80 5.89
C GLY A 98 -2.82 -10.57 5.40
N ARG A 99 -3.77 -10.80 4.49
CA ARG A 99 -4.69 -9.77 3.96
C ARG A 99 -5.88 -9.58 4.90
N VAL A 100 -6.36 -8.34 5.00
CA VAL A 100 -7.58 -8.03 5.75
C VAL A 100 -8.79 -8.37 4.89
N TRP A 101 -9.56 -9.38 5.30
CA TRP A 101 -10.76 -9.85 4.59
C TRP A 101 -12.07 -9.43 5.25
N VAL A 102 -12.04 -8.93 6.49
CA VAL A 102 -13.20 -8.39 7.22
C VAL A 102 -12.82 -7.16 8.04
N ARG A 103 -13.63 -6.11 7.94
CA ARG A 103 -13.73 -5.06 8.95
C ARG A 103 -14.98 -5.33 9.79
N ALA A 104 -14.79 -5.73 11.05
CA ALA A 104 -15.90 -6.12 11.94
C ALA A 104 -16.51 -4.94 12.73
N PHE A 105 -15.80 -3.81 12.83
CA PHE A 105 -16.23 -2.65 13.62
C PHE A 105 -16.18 -1.35 12.77
N PRO A 106 -17.11 -0.40 12.96
CA PRO A 106 -18.26 -0.46 13.86
C PRO A 106 -19.31 -1.50 13.39
N LEU A 107 -20.07 -2.07 14.34
CA LEU A 107 -20.92 -3.25 14.10
C LEU A 107 -22.03 -3.01 13.07
N ASP A 108 -22.39 -1.74 12.83
CA ASP A 108 -23.34 -1.28 11.82
C ASP A 108 -22.70 -1.06 10.43
N GLN A 109 -21.37 -1.18 10.31
CA GLN A 109 -20.61 -0.98 9.08
C GLN A 109 -19.66 -2.15 8.78
N ILE A 110 -20.09 -3.37 9.14
CA ILE A 110 -19.33 -4.58 8.82
C ILE A 110 -19.11 -4.64 7.31
N THR A 111 -17.85 -4.81 6.90
CA THR A 111 -17.47 -4.90 5.49
C THR A 111 -16.66 -6.17 5.30
N ILE A 112 -17.10 -7.01 4.36
CA ILE A 112 -16.35 -8.18 3.90
C ILE A 112 -15.62 -7.77 2.64
N PHE A 113 -14.30 -7.84 2.66
CA PHE A 113 -13.47 -7.64 1.47
C PHE A 113 -13.31 -9.00 0.79
N SER A 114 -13.82 -9.14 -0.43
CA SER A 114 -13.59 -10.34 -1.23
C SER A 114 -12.08 -10.54 -1.40
N PRO A 115 -11.51 -11.71 -1.07
CA PRO A 115 -10.15 -12.00 -1.46
C PRO A 115 -10.11 -11.94 -2.99
N ALA A 116 -9.33 -11.01 -3.55
CA ALA A 116 -9.13 -10.93 -4.99
C ALA A 116 -8.81 -12.34 -5.49
N GLN A 117 -9.66 -12.87 -6.37
CA GLN A 117 -9.36 -14.11 -7.08
C GLN A 117 -8.01 -13.89 -7.76
N ALA A 118 -7.05 -14.75 -7.46
CA ALA A 118 -5.81 -14.83 -8.21
C ALA A 118 -6.18 -15.22 -9.64
N GLY A 119 -6.33 -14.22 -10.51
CA GLY A 119 -6.80 -14.43 -11.87
C GLY A 119 -7.45 -13.18 -12.45
N PHE A 120 -6.63 -12.20 -12.83
CA PHE A 120 -7.00 -11.29 -13.91
C PHE A 120 -5.79 -11.07 -14.83
N LEU A 121 -5.46 -12.13 -15.57
CA LEU A 121 -5.03 -11.95 -16.96
C LEU A 121 -6.31 -11.57 -17.72
N GLY A 122 -6.40 -10.34 -18.21
CA GLY A 122 -7.52 -9.96 -19.07
C GLY A 122 -7.68 -8.46 -19.29
N LEU A 123 -7.04 -7.96 -20.36
CA LEU A 123 -7.42 -6.80 -21.18
C LEU A 123 -7.27 -5.40 -20.57
#